data_AF-A0A0W0SFL0-F1
#
_entry.id   AF-A0A0W0SFL0-F1
#
_cell.length_a   1.000
_cell.length_b   1.000
_cell.length_c   1.000
_cell.angle_alpha   90.00
_cell.angle_beta   90.00
_cell.angle_gamma   90.00
#
_symmetry.space_group_name_H-M   'P 1'
#
loop_
_entity.id
_entity.type
_entity.pdbx_description
1 polymer ?
#
loop_
_entity_poly.entity_id
_entity_poly.type
_entity_poly.pdbx_seq_one_letter_code
_entity_poly.pdbx_strand_id
1 'polypeptide(L)'
;MTKFILSFLSSLAFSTVFAETDYCQQALENLYTKKSDLISVIKINTNKTSLYSSTVETSKDCQNYLPLFSVKNPDAVKTKGGLCAVLPADELKSGLCSLRVTLCISEKECHGLTIKLTTENNHYTQADPAYYEMDFND
;
A
#
# COMPACT_ATOMS: atom_id res chain seq x y z
N MET A 1 -54.21 43.10 9.64
CA MET A 1 -53.61 41.75 9.60
C MET A 1 -52.59 41.73 8.47
N THR A 2 -51.30 41.78 8.78
CA THR A 2 -50.21 41.60 7.82
C THR A 2 -49.21 40.64 8.46
N LYS A 3 -49.18 39.40 7.95
CA LYS A 3 -48.25 38.35 8.39
C LYS A 3 -46.95 38.52 7.60
N PHE A 4 -45.87 38.91 8.27
CA PHE A 4 -44.52 38.81 7.72
C PHE A 4 -44.04 37.37 7.89
N ILE A 5 -43.92 36.65 6.77
CA ILE A 5 -43.34 35.31 6.73
C ILE A 5 -41.83 35.49 6.61
N LEU A 6 -41.12 35.18 7.70
CA LEU A 6 -39.67 35.15 7.74
C LEU A 6 -39.19 33.90 6.97
N SER A 7 -38.76 34.07 5.73
CA SER A 7 -38.17 32.98 4.94
C SER A 7 -36.69 32.84 5.31
N PHE A 8 -36.40 31.98 6.29
CA PHE A 8 -35.03 31.60 6.65
C PHE A 8 -34.52 30.59 5.60
N LEU A 9 -33.91 31.08 4.51
CA LEU A 9 -33.16 30.23 3.60
C LEU A 9 -31.90 29.74 4.31
N SER A 10 -31.99 28.57 4.95
CA SER A 10 -30.81 27.82 5.36
C SER A 10 -30.19 27.22 4.10
N SER A 11 -29.20 27.92 3.55
CA SER A 11 -28.27 27.35 2.58
C SER A 11 -27.47 26.26 3.30
N LEU A 12 -27.92 25.01 3.16
CA LEU A 12 -27.11 23.83 3.44
C LEU A 12 -25.89 23.89 2.52
N ALA A 13 -24.80 24.43 3.04
CA ALA A 13 -23.49 24.24 2.46
C ALA A 13 -23.19 22.74 2.57
N PHE A 14 -23.42 22.02 1.48
CA PHE A 14 -22.87 20.68 1.30
C PHE A 14 -21.35 20.84 1.23
N SER A 15 -20.70 20.82 2.39
CA SER A 15 -19.29 20.49 2.48
C SER A 15 -19.15 19.07 1.94
N THR A 16 -18.79 18.95 0.67
CA THR A 16 -18.28 17.69 0.12
C THR A 16 -16.98 17.39 0.86
N VAL A 17 -17.10 16.69 2.00
CA VAL A 17 -15.97 15.98 2.59
C VAL A 17 -15.58 14.97 1.53
N PHE A 18 -14.54 15.29 0.76
CA PHE A 18 -13.84 14.30 -0.05
C PHE A 18 -13.34 13.25 0.94
N ALA A 19 -14.11 12.18 1.12
CA ALA A 19 -13.64 11.03 1.85
C ALA A 19 -12.43 10.51 1.08
N GLU A 20 -11.22 10.65 1.65
CA GLU A 20 -10.03 10.00 1.09
C GLU A 20 -10.37 8.52 0.92
N THR A 21 -10.33 8.04 -0.33
CA THR A 21 -10.60 6.65 -0.67
C THR A 21 -9.62 5.76 0.09
N ASP A 22 -10.13 4.72 0.73
CA ASP A 22 -9.26 3.72 1.36
C ASP A 22 -8.70 2.78 0.28
N TYR A 23 -7.66 3.24 -0.41
CA TYR A 23 -7.01 2.50 -1.49
C TYR A 23 -6.46 1.15 -1.01
N CYS A 24 -6.11 1.04 0.26
CA CYS A 24 -5.59 -0.20 0.82
C CYS A 24 -6.68 -1.23 1.05
N GLN A 25 -7.86 -0.79 1.50
CA GLN A 25 -9.02 -1.66 1.55
C GLN A 25 -9.41 -2.15 0.15
N GLN A 26 -9.40 -1.27 -0.86
CA GLN A 26 -9.69 -1.67 -2.25
C GLN A 26 -8.65 -2.65 -2.81
N ALA A 27 -7.36 -2.41 -2.55
CA ALA A 27 -6.28 -3.31 -2.97
C ALA A 27 -6.39 -4.67 -2.27
N LEU A 28 -6.75 -4.68 -0.99
CA LEU A 28 -6.98 -5.89 -0.20
C LEU A 28 -8.16 -6.71 -0.75
N GLU A 29 -9.26 -6.04 -1.11
CA GLU A 29 -10.39 -6.70 -1.77
C GLU A 29 -9.98 -7.29 -3.11
N ASN A 30 -9.24 -6.53 -3.92
CA ASN A 30 -8.72 -7.00 -5.20
C ASN A 30 -7.79 -8.21 -5.05
N LEU A 31 -6.87 -8.20 -4.08
CA LEU A 31 -5.92 -9.29 -3.79
C LEU A 31 -6.60 -10.67 -3.72
N TYR A 32 -7.81 -10.73 -3.16
CA TYR A 32 -8.56 -11.99 -3.00
C TYR A 32 -9.53 -12.30 -4.14
N THR A 33 -9.53 -11.52 -5.22
CA THR A 33 -10.33 -11.81 -6.41
C THR A 33 -9.62 -12.82 -7.33
N LYS A 34 -10.40 -13.68 -7.99
CA LYS A 34 -9.89 -14.78 -8.84
C LYS A 34 -9.02 -14.35 -10.04
N LYS A 35 -9.01 -13.07 -10.39
CA LYS A 35 -8.30 -12.51 -11.56
C LYS A 35 -7.36 -11.35 -11.20
N SER A 36 -6.95 -11.27 -9.93
CA SER A 36 -6.05 -10.21 -9.51
C SER A 36 -4.61 -10.51 -9.91
N ASP A 37 -3.95 -9.53 -10.51
CA ASP A 37 -2.51 -9.54 -10.70
C ASP A 37 -1.76 -9.09 -9.43
N LEU A 38 -2.47 -8.55 -8.42
CA LEU A 38 -1.89 -8.25 -7.11
C LEU A 38 -1.67 -9.53 -6.33
N ILE A 39 -0.45 -9.70 -5.79
CA ILE A 39 -0.06 -10.85 -4.96
C ILE A 39 0.34 -10.45 -3.54
N SER A 40 0.60 -9.17 -3.27
CA SER A 40 0.81 -8.67 -1.92
C SER A 40 0.29 -7.24 -1.74
N VAL A 41 -0.20 -6.93 -0.54
CA VAL A 41 -0.62 -5.60 -0.10
C VAL A 41 0.02 -5.31 1.26
N ILE A 42 0.69 -4.16 1.38
CA ILE A 42 1.30 -3.69 2.62
C ILE A 42 0.58 -2.41 3.04
N LYS A 43 -0.15 -2.49 4.15
CA LYS A 43 -0.78 -1.33 4.78
C LYS A 43 0.21 -0.74 5.79
N ILE A 44 0.47 0.55 5.65
CA ILE A 44 1.45 1.26 6.46
C ILE A 44 0.68 2.23 7.34
N ASN A 45 0.54 1.89 8.62
CA ASN A 45 -0.18 2.71 9.60
C ASN A 45 0.78 3.81 10.09
N THR A 46 0.53 5.04 9.66
CA THR A 46 1.37 6.20 9.99
C THR A 46 0.58 7.50 9.81
N ASN A 47 1.00 8.55 10.49
CA ASN A 47 0.48 9.91 10.27
C ASN A 47 1.24 10.65 9.16
N LYS A 48 2.33 10.09 8.62
CA LYS A 48 3.07 10.72 7.51
C LYS A 48 2.30 10.57 6.20
N THR A 49 2.42 11.58 5.36
CA THR A 49 1.76 11.61 4.03
C THR A 49 2.59 10.99 2.92
N SER A 50 3.82 10.58 3.21
CA SER A 50 4.76 9.95 2.27
C SER A 50 5.85 9.18 3.02
N LEU A 51 6.47 8.20 2.35
CA LEU A 51 7.67 7.54 2.85
C LEU A 51 8.88 8.50 2.76
N TYR A 52 9.76 8.44 3.76
CA TYR A 52 11.07 9.08 3.71
C TYR A 52 11.96 8.39 2.67
N SER A 53 12.02 7.07 2.74
CA SER A 53 12.75 6.24 1.79
C SER A 53 12.13 4.86 1.73
N SER A 54 12.40 4.13 0.65
CA SER A 54 12.22 2.69 0.65
C SER A 54 13.06 1.97 -0.39
N THR A 55 13.41 0.73 -0.07
CA THR A 55 14.30 -0.13 -0.85
C THR A 55 13.70 -1.51 -1.04
N VAL A 56 14.06 -2.15 -2.16
CA VAL A 56 13.68 -3.53 -2.47
C VAL A 56 14.93 -4.32 -2.84
N GLU A 57 15.18 -5.36 -2.05
CA GLU A 57 16.22 -6.35 -2.31
C GLU A 57 15.55 -7.65 -2.76
N THR A 58 16.17 -8.38 -3.69
CA THR A 58 15.55 -9.57 -4.30
C THR A 58 16.44 -10.79 -4.13
N SER A 59 15.85 -11.97 -4.04
CA SER A 59 16.60 -13.22 -3.84
C SER A 59 16.25 -14.25 -4.90
N LYS A 60 17.27 -14.85 -5.52
CA LYS A 60 17.15 -16.07 -6.36
C LYS A 60 17.58 -17.33 -5.62
N ASP A 61 18.62 -17.20 -4.79
CA ASP A 61 19.01 -18.18 -3.79
C ASP A 61 18.33 -17.75 -2.50
N CYS A 62 17.26 -18.43 -2.09
CA CYS A 62 16.26 -17.98 -1.12
C CYS A 62 16.80 -17.63 0.30
N GLN A 63 18.12 -17.70 0.51
CA GLN A 63 18.83 -17.23 1.71
C GLN A 63 19.51 -15.87 1.52
N ASN A 64 19.97 -15.55 0.32
CA ASN A 64 20.78 -14.39 0.00
C ASN A 64 19.99 -13.36 -0.83
N TYR A 65 20.05 -12.10 -0.41
CA TYR A 65 19.42 -10.98 -1.11
C TYR A 65 20.46 -10.21 -1.92
N LEU A 66 20.08 -9.83 -3.13
CA LEU A 66 20.81 -8.89 -3.96
C LEU A 66 20.11 -7.53 -3.88
N PRO A 67 20.83 -6.44 -3.54
CA PRO A 67 20.28 -5.10 -3.57
C PRO A 67 20.12 -4.69 -5.03
N LEU A 68 18.97 -5.02 -5.62
CA LEU A 68 18.71 -4.75 -7.04
C LEU A 68 18.05 -3.39 -7.27
N PHE A 69 17.40 -2.79 -6.26
CA PHE A 69 16.71 -1.52 -6.41
C PHE A 69 16.81 -0.61 -5.17
N SER A 70 17.54 0.50 -5.34
CA SER A 70 17.27 1.78 -4.67
C SER A 70 16.78 2.73 -5.75
N VAL A 71 15.57 2.50 -6.29
CA VAL A 71 15.07 3.32 -7.41
C VAL A 71 13.61 3.65 -7.18
N LYS A 72 13.38 4.91 -6.79
CA LYS A 72 12.11 5.51 -6.34
C LYS A 72 11.51 4.79 -5.13
N ASN A 73 11.06 5.58 -4.16
CA ASN A 73 10.17 5.08 -3.11
C ASN A 73 9.12 4.18 -3.79
N PRO A 74 8.93 2.89 -3.43
CA PRO A 74 7.72 2.16 -3.79
C PRO A 74 6.55 3.11 -3.73
N ASP A 75 5.78 3.11 -4.81
CA ASP A 75 4.66 4.01 -4.99
C ASP A 75 3.64 3.69 -3.91
N ALA A 76 3.81 4.36 -2.76
CA ALA A 76 2.96 4.23 -1.61
C ALA A 76 1.89 5.30 -1.76
N VAL A 77 0.67 4.86 -2.03
CA VAL A 77 -0.47 5.76 -2.22
C VAL A 77 -1.02 6.15 -0.86
N LYS A 78 -1.26 7.44 -0.66
CA LYS A 78 -1.91 7.92 0.56
C LYS A 78 -3.32 7.33 0.67
N THR A 79 -3.63 6.78 1.83
CA THR A 79 -4.94 6.22 2.16
C THR A 79 -5.47 6.83 3.46
N LYS A 80 -6.73 6.54 3.79
CA LYS A 80 -7.29 6.88 5.09
C LYS A 80 -6.55 6.11 6.18
N GLY A 81 -5.77 6.81 7.00
CA GLY A 81 -5.03 6.23 8.13
C GLY A 81 -3.58 5.82 7.83
N GLY A 82 -3.02 6.22 6.67
CA GLY A 82 -1.60 6.08 6.40
C GLY A 82 -1.27 5.94 4.92
N LEU A 83 -0.45 4.96 4.58
CA LEU A 83 0.01 4.70 3.21
C LEU A 83 -0.30 3.26 2.81
N CYS A 84 -0.37 3.03 1.51
CA CYS A 84 -0.59 1.71 0.94
C CYS A 84 0.44 1.40 -0.14
N ALA A 85 1.16 0.29 0.00
CA ALA A 85 2.02 -0.25 -1.04
C ALA A 85 1.45 -1.58 -1.55
N VAL A 86 1.56 -1.82 -2.85
CA VAL A 86 1.05 -3.03 -3.50
C VAL A 86 2.14 -3.71 -4.32
N LEU A 87 1.99 -5.01 -4.53
CA LEU A 87 2.91 -5.81 -5.34
C LEU A 87 2.14 -6.54 -6.45
N PRO A 88 2.17 -6.02 -7.68
CA PRO A 88 1.70 -6.73 -8.86
C PRO A 88 2.69 -7.83 -9.28
N ALA A 89 2.18 -8.99 -9.70
CA ALA A 89 2.97 -10.13 -10.14
C ALA A 89 3.71 -9.88 -11.46
N ASP A 90 3.12 -9.11 -12.36
CA ASP A 90 3.62 -8.80 -13.70
C ASP A 90 4.79 -7.80 -13.70
N GLU A 91 4.93 -7.02 -12.63
CA GLU A 91 6.05 -6.11 -12.41
C GLU A 91 7.32 -6.84 -11.89
N LEU A 92 7.20 -8.11 -11.50
CA LEU A 92 8.30 -8.88 -10.94
C LEU A 92 9.16 -9.55 -12.03
N LYS A 93 10.49 -9.42 -11.87
CA LYS A 93 11.44 -10.22 -12.64
C LYS A 93 11.22 -11.70 -12.35
N SER A 94 11.34 -12.56 -13.36
CA SER A 94 11.19 -14.01 -13.22
C SER A 94 12.28 -14.65 -12.36
N GLY A 95 11.93 -15.74 -11.66
CA GLY A 95 12.88 -16.63 -10.97
C GLY A 95 13.35 -16.13 -9.60
N LEU A 96 12.58 -15.28 -8.94
CA LEU A 96 12.81 -14.82 -7.57
C LEU A 96 12.11 -15.75 -6.58
N CYS A 97 12.76 -16.05 -5.45
CA CYS A 97 12.13 -16.74 -4.32
C CYS A 97 11.48 -15.77 -3.34
N SER A 98 12.10 -14.59 -3.15
CA SER A 98 11.67 -13.64 -2.13
C SER A 98 12.15 -12.23 -2.44
N LEU A 99 11.47 -11.28 -1.79
CA LEU A 99 11.77 -9.87 -1.77
C LEU A 99 11.97 -9.45 -0.31
N ARG A 100 12.91 -8.56 -0.05
CA ARG A 100 12.99 -7.82 1.21
C ARG A 100 12.68 -6.36 0.90
N VAL A 101 11.56 -5.90 1.42
CA VAL A 101 11.10 -4.52 1.30
C VAL A 101 11.45 -3.81 2.60
N THR A 102 12.17 -2.70 2.52
CA THR A 102 12.39 -1.83 3.69
C THR A 102 11.67 -0.52 3.45
N LEU A 103 10.82 -0.13 4.39
CA LEU A 103 10.02 1.10 4.35
C LEU A 103 10.44 2.00 5.51
N CYS A 104 10.72 3.27 5.24
CA CYS A 104 11.09 4.23 6.27
C CYS A 104 10.14 5.43 6.23
N ILE A 105 9.62 5.85 7.39
CA ILE A 105 8.83 7.09 7.51
C ILE A 105 9.67 8.27 8.02
N SER A 106 10.86 7.99 8.54
CA SER A 106 11.89 8.95 8.92
C SER A 106 13.27 8.32 8.79
N GLU A 107 14.34 9.10 8.96
CA GLU A 107 15.72 8.59 8.98
C GLU A 107 15.97 7.52 10.05
N LYS A 108 15.20 7.55 11.15
CA LYS A 108 15.41 6.69 12.32
C LYS A 108 14.37 5.58 12.45
N GLU A 109 13.35 5.60 11.61
CA GLU A 109 12.20 4.72 11.75
C GLU A 109 11.96 3.98 10.43
N CYS A 110 12.50 2.77 10.37
CA CYS A 110 12.52 1.91 9.21
C CYS A 110 12.15 0.49 9.61
N HIS A 111 11.23 -0.13 8.89
CA HIS A 111 10.83 -1.51 9.09
C HIS A 111 11.05 -2.32 7.82
N GLY A 112 11.55 -3.54 8.00
CA GLY A 112 11.79 -4.50 6.93
C GLY A 112 10.74 -5.59 6.92
N LEU A 113 10.27 -5.96 5.73
CA LEU A 113 9.37 -7.09 5.48
C LEU A 113 10.00 -8.01 4.44
N THR A 114 10.12 -9.30 4.77
CA THR A 114 10.45 -10.32 3.77
C THR A 114 9.16 -10.94 3.23
N ILE A 115 9.00 -10.89 1.92
CA ILE A 115 7.89 -11.47 1.17
C ILE A 115 8.43 -12.65 0.37
N LYS A 116 7.94 -13.85 0.65
CA LYS A 116 8.23 -15.05 -0.15
C LYS A 116 7.29 -15.10 -1.35
N LEU A 117 7.77 -15.61 -2.47
CA LEU A 117 7.04 -15.68 -3.73
C LEU A 117 6.84 -17.14 -4.13
N THR A 118 5.63 -17.47 -4.56
CA THR A 118 5.31 -18.79 -5.14
C THR A 118 5.06 -18.63 -6.63
N THR A 119 5.62 -19.55 -7.42
CA THR A 119 5.48 -19.55 -8.88
C THR A 119 4.79 -20.82 -9.37
N GLU A 120 3.92 -20.68 -10.35
CA GLU A 120 3.33 -21.77 -11.12
C GLU A 120 3.48 -21.45 -12.60
N ASN A 121 3.96 -22.40 -13.41
CA ASN A 121 4.18 -22.19 -14.85
C ASN A 121 4.99 -20.92 -15.18
N ASN A 122 6.04 -20.62 -14.40
CA ASN A 122 6.87 -19.41 -14.49
C ASN A 122 6.15 -18.07 -14.24
N HIS A 123 4.95 -18.08 -13.66
CA HIS A 123 4.21 -16.89 -13.25
C HIS A 123 4.07 -16.87 -11.73
N TYR A 124 4.20 -15.70 -11.11
CA TYR A 124 3.95 -15.56 -9.68
C TYR A 124 2.45 -15.65 -9.40
N THR A 125 2.06 -16.53 -8.48
CA THR A 125 0.66 -16.77 -8.15
C THR A 125 0.30 -16.37 -6.72
N GLN A 126 1.28 -16.37 -5.81
CA GLN A 126 1.08 -16.04 -4.41
C GLN A 126 2.30 -15.35 -3.82
N ALA A 127 2.06 -14.58 -2.77
CA ALA A 127 3.11 -14.05 -1.91
C ALA A 127 2.79 -14.36 -0.43
N ASP A 128 3.82 -14.50 0.39
CA ASP A 128 3.71 -14.71 1.84
C ASP A 128 4.62 -13.71 2.59
N PRO A 129 4.05 -12.72 3.31
CA PRO A 129 2.62 -12.52 3.48
C PRO A 129 1.94 -11.90 2.24
N ALA A 130 0.71 -12.32 1.96
CA ALA A 130 -0.15 -11.69 0.97
C ALA A 130 -0.71 -10.34 1.47
N TYR A 131 -0.92 -10.21 2.78
CA TYR A 131 -1.30 -8.96 3.42
C TYR A 131 -0.46 -8.74 4.68
N TYR A 132 0.06 -7.53 4.85
CA TYR A 132 0.82 -7.16 6.04
C TYR A 132 0.45 -5.75 6.52
N GLU A 133 0.25 -5.60 7.83
CA GLU A 133 0.13 -4.30 8.47
C GLU A 133 1.46 -3.93 9.13
N MET A 134 1.98 -2.76 8.77
CA MET A 134 3.19 -2.20 9.31
C MET A 134 2.86 -0.96 10.11
N ASP A 135 2.99 -1.06 11.44
CA ASP A 135 2.76 0.03 12.35
C ASP A 135 4.03 0.84 12.56
N PHE A 136 3.94 2.15 12.37
CA PHE A 136 4.95 3.11 12.77
C PHE A 136 4.40 3.94 13.91
N ASN A 137 5.04 3.83 15.08
CA ASN A 137 4.61 4.53 16.28
C ASN A 137 5.40 5.84 16.34
N ASP A 138 4.77 6.95 15.91
CA ASP A 138 5.23 8.29 16.28
C ASP A 138 5.15 8.48 17.81
#